data_AF-A0A1Q4VC66-F1
#
_entry.id   AF-A0A1Q4VC66-F1
#
_cell.length_a   1.000
_cell.length_b   1.000
_cell.length_c   1.000
_cell.angle_alpha   90.00
_cell.angle_beta   90.00
_cell.angle_gamma   90.00
#
_symmetry.space_group_name_H-M   'P 1'
#
loop_
_entity.id
_entity.type
_entity.pdbx_description
1 polymer ?
#
loop_
_entity_poly.entity_id
_entity_poly.type
_entity_poly.pdbx_seq_one_letter_code
_entity_poly.pdbx_strand_id
1 'polypeptide(L)' 'MSKTYTRADISKAVNGGADLVHDELGLGERDYDLLGLIVNAAMAVLDQPGTSLDDVIRDSYKEEPEEVRGWWDW' A
#
# COMPACT_ATOMS: atom_id res chain seq x y z
N MET A 1 -18.66 23.17 5.44
CA MET A 1 -18.60 21.89 6.18
C MET A 1 -17.56 21.02 5.50
N SER A 2 -16.58 20.49 6.24
CA SER A 2 -15.67 19.46 5.71
C SER A 2 -16.40 18.12 5.65
N LYS A 3 -16.15 17.33 4.60
CA LYS A 3 -16.55 15.92 4.57
C LYS A 3 -15.70 15.14 5.56
N THR A 4 -16.32 14.25 6.32
CA THR A 4 -15.62 13.25 7.14
C THR A 4 -15.67 11.91 6.42
N TYR A 5 -14.53 11.26 6.28
CA TYR A 5 -14.40 9.95 5.64
C TYR A 5 -14.13 8.90 6.71
N THR A 6 -14.71 7.71 6.54
CA THR A 6 -14.40 6.56 7.40
C THR A 6 -13.11 5.88 6.94
N ARG A 7 -12.54 5.03 7.79
CA ARG A 7 -11.42 4.15 7.43
C ARG A 7 -11.75 3.30 6.19
N ALA A 8 -12.99 2.79 6.09
CA ALA A 8 -13.44 2.00 4.95
C ALA A 8 -13.53 2.83 3.67
N ASP A 9 -13.99 4.09 3.76
CA ASP A 9 -14.01 5.00 2.61
C ASP A 9 -12.60 5.27 2.08
N ILE A 10 -11.65 5.52 2.99
CA ILE A 10 -10.26 5.75 2.65
C ILE A 10 -9.65 4.50 2.02
N SER A 11 -9.83 3.32 2.64
CA SER A 11 -9.37 2.04 2.11
C SER A 11 -9.88 1.80 0.69
N LYS A 12 -11.18 2.03 0.46
CA LYS A 12 -11.78 1.86 -0.87
C LYS A 12 -11.20 2.85 -1.88
N ALA A 13 -10.99 4.10 -1.47
CA ALA A 13 -10.45 5.13 -2.35
C ALA A 13 -9.00 4.85 -2.75
N VAL A 14 -8.13 4.45 -1.81
CA VAL A 14 -6.71 4.18 -2.12
C VAL A 14 -6.53 2.91 -2.97
N ASN A 15 -7.31 1.86 -2.70
CA ASN A 15 -7.29 0.64 -3.53
C ASN A 15 -7.79 0.94 -4.95
N GLY A 16 -8.95 1.62 -5.07
CA GLY A 16 -9.47 1.98 -6.40
C GLY A 16 -8.55 2.91 -7.18
N GLY A 17 -7.76 3.76 -6.51
CA GLY A 17 -6.73 4.56 -7.15
C GLY A 17 -5.54 3.72 -7.64
N ALA A 18 -5.09 2.75 -6.86
CA ALA A 18 -4.06 1.79 -7.26
C ALA A 18 -4.50 0.96 -8.48
N ASP A 19 -5.72 0.42 -8.45
CA ASP A 19 -6.30 -0.34 -9.56
C ASP A 19 -6.37 0.50 -10.84
N LEU A 20 -6.86 1.75 -10.75
CA LEU A 20 -6.93 2.66 -11.89
C LEU A 20 -5.55 2.89 -12.53
N VAL A 21 -4.52 3.13 -11.71
CA VAL A 21 -3.16 3.36 -12.22
C VAL A 21 -2.57 2.08 -12.83
N HIS A 22 -2.77 0.94 -12.19
CA HIS A 22 -2.33 -0.35 -12.69
C HIS A 22 -2.94 -0.67 -14.05
N ASP A 23 -4.26 -0.54 -14.17
CA ASP A 23 -5.01 -0.86 -15.38
C ASP A 23 -4.65 0.08 -16.55
N GLU A 24 -4.60 1.38 -16.31
CA GLU A 24 -4.36 2.38 -17.37
C GLU A 24 -2.91 2.39 -17.87
N LEU A 25 -1.95 1.99 -17.04
CA LEU A 25 -0.54 1.92 -17.44
C LEU A 25 -0.10 0.52 -17.87
N GLY A 26 -0.96 -0.50 -17.74
CA GLY A 26 -0.66 -1.88 -18.11
C GLY A 26 0.54 -2.43 -17.34
N LEU A 27 0.60 -2.16 -16.04
CA LEU A 27 1.76 -2.45 -15.20
C LEU A 27 1.93 -3.96 -14.95
N GLY A 28 3.17 -4.39 -14.73
CA GLY A 28 3.48 -5.77 -14.38
C GLY A 28 3.25 -6.09 -12.90
N GLU A 29 3.41 -7.36 -12.54
CA GLU A 29 3.25 -7.88 -11.18
C GLU A 29 4.09 -7.10 -10.15
N ARG A 30 5.37 -6.87 -10.44
CA ARG A 30 6.27 -6.10 -9.56
C ARG A 30 5.74 -4.70 -9.22
N ASP A 31 5.15 -4.03 -10.21
CA ASP A 31 4.63 -2.68 -10.02
C ASP A 31 3.27 -2.72 -9.30
N TYR A 32 2.48 -3.79 -9.49
CA TYR A 32 1.28 -4.06 -8.70
C TYR A 32 1.61 -4.28 -7.23
N ASP A 33 2.66 -5.05 -6.92
CA ASP A 33 3.14 -5.26 -5.55
C ASP A 33 3.58 -3.94 -4.89
N LEU A 34 4.25 -3.06 -5.65
CA LEU A 34 4.64 -1.73 -5.17
C LEU A 34 3.42 -0.86 -4.83
N LEU A 35 2.38 -0.87 -5.68
CA LEU A 35 1.14 -0.14 -5.42
C LEU A 35 0.41 -0.71 -4.19
N GLY A 36 0.38 -2.04 -4.05
CA GLY A 36 -0.15 -2.71 -2.86
C GLY A 36 0.58 -2.31 -1.58
N LEU A 37 1.91 -2.23 -1.62
CA LEU A 37 2.72 -1.78 -0.48
C LEU A 37 2.39 -0.32 -0.10
N ILE A 38 2.19 0.56 -1.08
CA ILE A 38 1.76 1.95 -0.84
C ILE A 38 0.38 2.00 -0.18
N VAL A 39 -0.57 1.18 -0.65
CA VAL A 39 -1.91 1.08 -0.05
C VAL A 39 -1.83 0.64 1.41
N ASN A 40 -1.07 -0.43 1.68
CA ASN A 40 -0.89 -0.94 3.05
C ASN A 40 -0.23 0.10 3.95
N ALA A 41 0.81 0.78 3.48
CA ALA A 41 1.47 1.84 4.22
C ALA A 41 0.53 3.03 4.51
N ALA A 42 -0.28 3.44 3.54
CA ALA A 42 -1.26 4.52 3.72
C ALA A 42 -2.29 4.17 4.81
N MET A 43 -2.78 2.94 4.80
CA MET A 43 -3.72 2.46 5.82
C MET A 43 -3.07 2.36 7.20
N ALA A 44 -1.83 1.87 7.28
CA ALA A 44 -1.11 1.77 8.54
C ALA A 44 -0.78 3.14 9.15
N VAL A 45 -0.39 4.13 8.33
CA VAL A 45 -0.14 5.51 8.79
C VAL A 45 -1.42 6.18 9.29
N LEU A 46 -2.57 5.89 8.67
CA LEU A 46 -3.87 6.38 9.12
C LEU A 46 -4.22 5.84 10.52
N ASP A 47 -3.93 4.57 10.78
CA ASP A 47 -4.21 3.91 12.05
C ASP A 47 -3.19 4.27 13.13
N GLN A 48 -1.90 4.30 12.79
CA GLN A 48 -0.78 4.63 13.67
C GLN A 48 0.21 5.57 12.98
N PRO A 49 0.07 6.89 13.21
CA PRO A 49 1.03 7.87 12.72
C PRO A 49 2.44 7.55 13.21
N GLY A 50 3.40 7.46 12.28
CA GLY A 50 4.80 7.14 12.57
C GLY A 50 5.16 5.66 12.55
N THR A 51 4.26 4.78 12.08
CA THR A 51 4.60 3.38 11.78
C THR A 51 5.80 3.29 10.82
N SER A 52 6.66 2.28 11.00
CA SER A 52 7.80 2.06 10.12
C SER A 52 7.41 1.21 8.91
N LEU A 53 8.20 1.26 7.83
CA LEU A 53 7.98 0.39 6.68
C LEU A 53 8.13 -1.10 7.06
N ASP A 54 9.00 -1.43 8.01
CA ASP A 54 9.18 -2.81 8.47
C ASP A 54 7.93 -3.32 9.18
N ASP A 55 7.30 -2.49 10.02
CA ASP A 55 6.05 -2.86 10.70
C ASP A 55 4.93 -3.08 9.67
N VAL A 56 4.81 -2.19 8.68
CA VAL A 56 3.86 -2.35 7.57
C VAL A 56 4.07 -3.66 6.83
N ILE A 57 5.33 -4.00 6.52
CA ILE A 57 5.64 -5.23 5.80
C ILE A 57 5.26 -6.44 6.64
N ARG A 58 5.64 -6.47 7.92
CA ARG A 58 5.34 -7.57 8.84
C ARG A 58 3.85 -7.80 9.06
N ASP A 59 3.06 -6.73 9.01
CA ASP A 59 1.60 -6.82 9.17
C ASP A 59 0.88 -7.22 7.88
N SER A 60 1.48 -6.97 6.71
CA SER A 60 0.82 -7.11 5.41
C SER A 60 1.28 -8.31 4.59
N TYR A 61 2.49 -8.80 4.83
CA TYR A 61 3.16 -9.85 4.05
C TYR A 61 3.65 -10.97 4.97
N LYS A 62 3.96 -12.14 4.37
CA LYS A 62 4.53 -13.27 5.12
C LYS A 62 6.06 -13.24 5.11
N GLU A 63 6.62 -12.52 4.16
CA GLU A 63 8.02 -12.33 3.88
C GLU A 63 8.66 -11.35 4.87
N GLU A 64 9.97 -11.48 5.10
CA GLU A 64 10.70 -10.54 5.95
C GLU A 64 10.96 -9.20 5.22
N PRO A 65 11.14 -8.09 5.96
CA PRO A 65 11.36 -6.78 5.35
C PRO A 65 12.57 -6.68 4.41
N GLU A 66 13.61 -7.50 4.60
CA GLU A 66 14.72 -7.55 3.63
C GLU A 66 14.30 -8.21 2.31
N GLU A 67 13.49 -9.27 2.36
CA GLU A 67 13.01 -9.99 1.17
C GLU A 67 12.10 -9.11 0.33
N VAL A 68 11.16 -8.41 0.97
CA VAL A 68 10.25 -7.49 0.27
C VAL A 68 11.04 -6.39 -0.43
N ARG A 69 12.04 -5.77 0.23
CA ARG A 69 12.92 -4.78 -0.42
C ARG A 69 13.65 -5.34 -1.64
N GLY A 70 14.03 -6.62 -1.59
CA GLY A 70 14.68 -7.33 -2.67
C GLY A 70 13.83 -7.49 -3.94
N TRP A 71 12.50 -7.30 -3.87
CA TRP A 71 11.63 -7.36 -5.06
C TRP A 71 11.94 -6.30 -6.12
N TRP A 72 12.64 -5.23 -5.71
CA TRP A 72 13.05 -4.14 -6.60
C TRP A 72 14.56 -4.04 -6.78
N ASP A 73 15.34 -4.96 -6.19
CA ASP A 73 16.78 -4.99 -6.35
C ASP A 73 17.15 -5.66 -7.70
N TRP A 74 17.86 -4.88 -8.52
CA TRP A 74 18.54 -5.22 -9.78
C TRP A 74 19.88 -5.94 -9.62
#